data_AF-A0A0C3MZF9-F1
#
_entry.id   AF-A0A0C3MZF9-F1
#
_cell.length_a   1.000
_cell.length_b   1.000
_cell.length_c   1.000
_cell.angle_alpha   90.00
_cell.angle_beta   90.00
_cell.angle_gamma   90.00
#
_symmetry.space_group_name_H-M   'P 1'
#
loop_
_entity.id
_entity.type
_entity.pdbx_description
1 polymer ?
#
loop_
_entity_poly.entity_id
_entity_poly.type
_entity_poly.pdbx_seq_one_letter_code
_entity_poly.pdbx_strand_id
1 'polypeptide(L)'
;VQKWEAGENVTFSIKSCRRNELAMQMHELSDCVSDFAKKCLSGSIPKAVSADEKKVMCLFHELTVISKKLWGSTGYKLCCRNEICSLTCAFGIPALFITLNLHDLSNVLVGHFRGCSEGEWRMMSSYQRAAFIASHPAAACLAFHKQIQAFIDIVL
;
A
#
# COMPACT_ATOMS: atom_id res chain seq x y z
N VAL A 1 10.31 13.07 -2.98
CA VAL A 1 11.39 12.74 -2.02
C VAL A 1 10.90 11.83 -0.89
N GLN A 2 9.69 12.03 -0.32
CA GLN A 2 9.14 11.17 0.75
C GLN A 2 8.99 9.66 0.47
N LYS A 3 8.81 9.21 -0.78
CA LYS A 3 8.72 7.77 -1.09
C LYS A 3 10.04 7.02 -0.89
N TRP A 4 11.18 7.71 -0.98
CA TRP A 4 12.51 7.12 -0.77
C TRP A 4 12.87 7.07 0.71
N GLU A 5 12.59 8.13 1.48
CA GLU A 5 12.84 8.16 2.94
C GLU A 5 11.95 7.19 3.72
N ALA A 6 10.74 6.90 3.23
CA ALA A 6 9.91 5.83 3.80
C ALA A 6 10.54 4.43 3.64
N GLY A 7 11.45 4.25 2.67
CA GLY A 7 12.19 3.01 2.42
C GLY A 7 13.29 2.75 3.44
N GLU A 8 13.92 3.80 3.98
CA GLU A 8 15.06 3.68 4.89
C GLU A 8 14.67 3.11 6.27
N ASN A 9 13.41 3.25 6.68
CA ASN A 9 12.88 2.72 7.93
C ASN A 9 12.04 1.44 7.77
N VAL A 10 12.03 0.81 6.59
CA VAL A 10 11.37 -0.48 6.40
C VAL A 10 12.25 -1.56 7.02
N THR A 11 12.11 -1.75 8.33
CA THR A 11 12.69 -2.91 9.00
C THR A 11 11.93 -4.15 8.55
N PHE A 12 12.57 -4.95 7.69
CA PHE A 12 12.19 -6.35 7.53
C PHE A 12 12.12 -6.99 8.92
N SER A 13 10.98 -7.57 9.28
CA SER A 13 10.77 -8.22 10.59
C SER A 13 11.45 -9.60 10.69
N ILE A 14 12.61 -9.74 10.07
CA ILE A 14 13.43 -10.94 10.11
C ILE A 14 14.86 -10.60 10.51
N LYS A 15 15.51 -11.58 11.15
CA LYS A 15 16.92 -11.51 11.53
C LYS A 15 17.79 -11.25 10.30
N SER A 16 18.89 -10.52 10.48
CA SER A 16 19.84 -10.19 9.42
C SER A 16 20.43 -11.42 8.73
N CYS A 17 20.73 -12.49 9.49
CA CYS A 17 21.20 -13.76 8.93
C CYS A 17 20.24 -14.32 7.88
N ARG A 18 18.95 -14.43 8.20
CA ARG A 18 17.94 -14.95 7.28
C ARG A 18 17.77 -14.06 6.06
N ARG A 19 17.86 -12.74 6.24
CA ARG A 19 17.83 -11.79 5.12
C ARG A 19 18.97 -12.03 4.13
N ASN A 20 20.17 -12.26 4.66
CA ASN A 20 21.35 -12.53 3.84
C ASN A 20 21.25 -13.89 3.12
N GLU A 21 20.72 -14.92 3.78
CA GLU A 21 20.43 -16.21 3.15
C GLU A 21 19.44 -16.08 1.99
N LEU A 22 18.37 -15.31 2.17
CA LEU A 22 17.38 -15.07 1.10
C LEU A 22 17.99 -14.29 -0.07
N ALA A 23 18.85 -13.32 0.22
CA ALA A 23 19.58 -12.57 -0.81
C ALA A 23 20.53 -13.48 -1.60
N MET A 24 21.25 -14.38 -0.91
CA MET A 24 22.09 -15.40 -1.57
C MET A 24 21.25 -16.33 -2.45
N GLN A 25 20.14 -16.86 -1.94
CA GLN A 25 19.25 -17.74 -2.71
C GLN A 25 18.65 -17.04 -3.94
N MET A 26 18.29 -15.76 -3.83
CA MET A 26 17.86 -14.95 -4.98
C MET A 26 18.98 -14.81 -6.02
N HIS A 27 20.23 -14.65 -5.58
CA HIS A 27 21.38 -14.52 -6.47
C HIS A 27 21.73 -15.86 -7.13
N GLU A 28 21.70 -16.96 -6.40
CA GLU A 28 21.99 -18.31 -6.92
C GLU A 28 20.95 -18.75 -7.97
N LEU A 29 19.69 -18.35 -7.78
CA LEU A 29 18.58 -18.71 -8.66
C LEU A 29 18.22 -17.61 -9.68
N SER A 30 19.09 -16.61 -9.90
CA SER A 30 18.77 -15.40 -10.67
C SER A 30 18.20 -15.68 -12.07
N ASP A 31 18.78 -16.67 -12.76
CA ASP A 31 18.38 -17.03 -14.12
C ASP A 31 17.02 -17.71 -14.12
N CYS A 32 16.82 -18.66 -13.20
CA CYS A 32 15.54 -19.35 -13.02
C CYS A 32 14.43 -18.38 -12.58
N VAL A 33 14.74 -17.41 -11.71
CA VAL A 33 13.83 -16.34 -11.30
C VAL A 33 13.38 -15.52 -12.50
N SER A 34 14.33 -15.12 -13.35
CA SER A 34 14.05 -14.29 -14.54
C SER A 34 13.17 -15.03 -15.54
N ASP A 35 13.45 -16.30 -15.78
CA ASP A 35 12.68 -17.13 -16.70
C ASP A 35 11.29 -17.46 -16.15
N PHE A 36 11.19 -17.75 -14.85
CA PHE A 36 9.91 -17.94 -14.19
C PHE A 36 9.06 -16.66 -14.20
N ALA A 37 9.67 -15.48 -14.03
CA ALA A 37 8.98 -14.20 -14.14
C ALA A 37 8.42 -13.94 -15.54
N LYS A 38 9.18 -14.25 -16.61
CA LYS A 38 8.67 -14.19 -18.00
C LYS A 38 7.48 -15.12 -18.20
N LYS A 39 7.56 -16.33 -17.63
CA LYS A 39 6.46 -17.32 -17.67
C LYS A 39 5.20 -16.78 -16.98
N CYS A 40 5.32 -16.11 -15.84
CA CYS A 40 4.20 -15.46 -15.15
C CYS A 40 3.53 -14.36 -15.98
N LEU A 41 4.29 -13.64 -16.81
CA LEU A 41 3.77 -12.56 -17.67
C LEU A 41 2.95 -13.08 -18.87
N SER A 42 3.06 -14.36 -19.21
CA SER A 42 2.31 -14.98 -20.33
C SER A 42 0.80 -15.16 -20.08
N GLY A 43 0.31 -14.76 -18.90
CA GLY A 43 -1.14 -14.73 -18.58
C GLY A 43 -1.71 -16.03 -18.01
N SER A 44 -0.93 -17.11 -17.96
CA SER A 44 -1.29 -18.34 -17.25
C SER A 44 -0.49 -18.44 -15.94
N ILE A 45 -1.12 -18.91 -14.86
CA ILE A 45 -0.43 -19.18 -13.59
C ILE A 45 0.55 -20.33 -13.85
N PRO A 46 1.87 -20.08 -13.86
CA PRO A 46 2.81 -21.13 -14.23
C PRO A 46 2.86 -22.18 -13.12
N LYS A 47 2.60 -23.43 -13.48
CA LYS A 47 2.97 -24.56 -12.62
C LYS A 47 4.49 -24.65 -12.58
N ALA A 48 5.05 -24.74 -11.38
CA ALA A 48 6.44 -25.07 -11.16
C ALA A 48 6.64 -26.56 -11.44
N VAL A 49 7.30 -26.87 -12.54
CA VAL A 49 7.57 -28.22 -13.02
C VAL A 49 8.95 -28.67 -12.54
N SER A 50 9.97 -27.80 -12.63
CA SER A 50 11.33 -28.12 -12.22
C SER A 50 11.55 -27.96 -10.71
N ALA A 51 12.59 -28.61 -10.18
CA ALA A 51 12.97 -28.47 -8.78
C ALA A 51 13.37 -27.03 -8.44
N ASP A 52 14.03 -26.32 -9.37
CA ASP A 52 14.45 -24.94 -9.17
C ASP A 52 13.29 -23.96 -9.30
N GLU A 53 12.33 -24.19 -10.20
CA GLU A 53 11.08 -23.41 -10.25
C GLU A 53 10.30 -23.53 -8.92
N LYS A 54 10.31 -24.73 -8.30
CA LYS A 54 9.68 -24.94 -6.99
C LYS A 54 10.41 -24.16 -5.88
N LYS A 55 11.75 -24.10 -5.92
CA LYS A 55 12.54 -23.28 -4.99
C LYS A 55 12.24 -21.80 -5.17
N VAL A 56 12.17 -21.31 -6.42
CA VAL A 56 11.80 -19.92 -6.75
C VAL A 56 10.40 -19.58 -6.22
N MET A 57 9.42 -20.46 -6.42
CA MET A 57 8.08 -20.30 -5.86
C MET A 57 8.08 -20.21 -4.33
N CYS A 58 8.84 -21.09 -3.65
CA CYS A 58 8.98 -21.05 -2.19
C CYS A 58 9.62 -19.74 -1.73
N LEU A 59 10.65 -19.27 -2.43
CA LEU A 59 11.35 -18.03 -2.15
C LEU A 59 10.41 -16.81 -2.28
N PHE A 60 9.60 -16.74 -3.34
CA PHE A 60 8.59 -15.69 -3.51
C PHE A 60 7.49 -15.73 -2.45
N HIS A 61 7.05 -16.93 -2.07
CA HIS A 61 6.08 -17.08 -1.00
C HIS A 61 6.65 -16.58 0.33
N GLU A 62 7.90 -16.94 0.65
CA GLU A 62 8.58 -16.48 1.86
C GLU A 62 8.77 -14.96 1.87
N LEU A 63 9.24 -14.38 0.76
CA LEU A 63 9.34 -12.93 0.59
C LEU A 63 7.99 -12.23 0.79
N THR A 64 6.90 -12.83 0.28
CA THR A 64 5.54 -12.30 0.47
C THR A 64 5.16 -12.30 1.96
N VAL A 65 5.42 -13.40 2.68
CA VAL A 65 5.15 -13.51 4.12
C VAL A 65 5.95 -12.48 4.92
N ILE A 66 7.24 -12.32 4.59
CA ILE A 66 8.12 -11.35 5.25
C ILE A 66 7.66 -9.92 4.98
N SER A 67 7.19 -9.65 3.76
CA SER A 67 6.74 -8.33 3.34
C SER A 67 5.47 -7.86 4.04
N LYS A 68 4.77 -8.70 4.81
CA LYS A 68 3.48 -8.34 5.43
C LYS A 68 3.49 -7.07 6.30
N LYS A 69 4.65 -6.67 6.83
CA LYS A 69 4.82 -5.45 7.62
C LYS A 69 5.36 -4.26 6.81
N LEU A 70 5.77 -4.49 5.56
CA LEU A 70 6.10 -3.42 4.62
C LEU A 70 4.80 -2.87 4.07
N TRP A 71 4.50 -1.63 4.44
CA TRP A 71 3.31 -0.91 4.00
C TRP A 71 3.21 -0.88 2.48
N GLY A 72 2.02 -1.20 1.95
CA GLY A 72 1.74 -1.21 0.52
C GLY A 72 2.28 -2.43 -0.26
N SER A 73 3.05 -3.32 0.38
CA SER A 73 3.46 -4.59 -0.22
C SER A 73 2.28 -5.52 -0.49
N THR A 74 2.49 -6.53 -1.33
CA THR A 74 1.50 -7.60 -1.57
C THR A 74 1.16 -8.35 -0.29
N GLY A 75 2.16 -8.67 0.55
CA GLY A 75 1.95 -9.33 1.83
C GLY A 75 1.10 -8.50 2.80
N TYR A 76 1.32 -7.18 2.84
CA TYR A 76 0.54 -6.27 3.69
C TYR A 76 -0.92 -6.23 3.24
N LYS A 77 -1.17 -6.07 1.94
CA LYS A 77 -2.52 -6.07 1.36
C LYS A 77 -3.26 -7.39 1.65
N LEU A 78 -2.57 -8.53 1.52
CA LEU A 78 -3.13 -9.84 1.85
C LEU A 78 -3.48 -9.94 3.34
N CYS A 79 -2.62 -9.43 4.22
CA CYS A 79 -2.88 -9.40 5.66
C CYS A 79 -4.14 -8.59 5.99
N CYS A 80 -4.26 -7.37 5.45
CA CYS A 80 -5.46 -6.54 5.64
C CYS A 80 -6.73 -7.21 5.10
N ARG A 81 -6.65 -7.89 3.95
CA ARG A 81 -7.79 -8.64 3.41
C ARG A 81 -8.21 -9.77 4.34
N ASN A 82 -7.25 -10.55 4.84
CA ASN A 82 -7.53 -11.64 5.76
C ASN A 82 -8.12 -11.14 7.08
N GLU A 83 -7.70 -9.96 7.55
CA GLU A 83 -8.27 -9.30 8.73
C GLU A 83 -9.73 -8.88 8.50
N ILE A 84 -10.05 -8.26 7.35
CA ILE A 84 -11.44 -7.95 7.00
C ILE A 84 -12.29 -9.23 6.92
N CYS A 85 -11.75 -10.30 6.32
CA CYS A 85 -12.43 -11.60 6.27
C CYS A 85 -12.64 -12.19 7.67
N SER A 86 -11.65 -12.14 8.56
CA SER A 86 -11.78 -12.67 9.92
C SER A 86 -12.79 -11.88 10.74
N LEU A 87 -12.80 -10.55 10.61
CA LEU A 87 -13.81 -9.68 11.21
C LEU A 87 -15.21 -10.00 10.68
N THR A 88 -15.34 -10.25 9.37
CA THR A 88 -16.61 -10.64 8.75
C THR A 88 -17.08 -12.01 9.25
N CYS A 89 -16.17 -12.97 9.43
CA CYS A 89 -16.51 -14.27 10.00
C CYS A 89 -16.92 -14.18 11.48
N ALA A 90 -16.26 -13.30 12.26
CA ALA A 90 -16.49 -13.17 13.69
C ALA A 90 -17.77 -12.35 14.02
N PHE A 91 -18.03 -11.29 13.27
CA PHE A 91 -19.11 -10.33 13.55
C PHE A 91 -20.25 -10.36 12.53
N GLY A 92 -20.17 -11.24 11.52
CA GLY A 92 -21.07 -11.27 10.39
C GLY A 92 -20.70 -10.25 9.32
N ILE A 93 -21.44 -10.29 8.21
CA ILE A 93 -21.28 -9.31 7.13
C ILE A 93 -21.83 -7.96 7.62
N PRO A 94 -21.07 -6.85 7.49
CA PRO A 94 -21.60 -5.54 7.79
C PRO A 94 -22.90 -5.31 7.00
N ALA A 95 -23.98 -4.91 7.69
CA ALA A 95 -25.24 -4.58 7.02
C ALA A 95 -25.09 -3.42 6.02
N LEU A 96 -24.05 -2.60 6.21
CA LEU A 96 -23.73 -1.44 5.39
C LEU A 96 -22.21 -1.36 5.19
N PHE A 97 -21.77 -1.31 3.93
CA PHE A 97 -20.39 -1.06 3.55
C PHE A 97 -20.31 0.24 2.74
N ILE A 98 -19.54 1.20 3.23
CA ILE A 98 -19.41 2.52 2.61
C ILE A 98 -17.94 2.77 2.29
N THR A 99 -17.67 3.06 1.02
CA THR A 99 -16.35 3.53 0.57
C THR A 99 -16.40 5.03 0.36
N LEU A 100 -15.63 5.77 1.14
CA LEU A 100 -15.48 7.22 0.97
C LEU A 100 -14.22 7.52 0.16
N ASN A 101 -14.40 7.97 -1.07
CA ASN A 101 -13.32 8.46 -1.91
C ASN A 101 -13.22 9.98 -1.78
N LEU A 102 -12.53 10.43 -0.74
CA LEU A 102 -12.29 11.86 -0.51
C LEU A 102 -11.24 12.35 -1.51
N HIS A 103 -11.65 13.28 -2.39
CA HIS A 103 -10.80 13.78 -3.46
C HIS A 103 -10.00 15.00 -2.99
N ASP A 104 -8.78 14.76 -2.51
CA ASP A 104 -7.94 15.79 -1.87
C ASP A 104 -7.67 17.01 -2.77
N LEU A 105 -7.54 16.80 -4.09
CA LEU A 105 -7.21 17.87 -5.06
C LEU A 105 -8.35 18.86 -5.32
N SER A 106 -9.60 18.47 -5.08
CA SER A 106 -10.73 19.38 -5.22
C SER A 106 -11.22 19.89 -3.86
N ASN A 107 -10.71 19.34 -2.77
CA ASN A 107 -11.19 19.63 -1.44
C ASN A 107 -10.56 20.91 -0.88
N VAL A 108 -11.35 21.97 -0.83
CA VAL A 108 -10.96 23.28 -0.28
C VAL A 108 -10.52 23.18 1.18
N LEU A 109 -10.99 22.19 1.95
CA LEU A 109 -10.63 22.04 3.36
C LEU A 109 -9.12 21.90 3.56
N VAL A 110 -8.40 21.28 2.61
CA VAL A 110 -6.94 21.14 2.71
C VAL A 110 -6.26 22.52 2.66
N GLY A 111 -6.76 23.42 1.79
CA GLY A 111 -6.34 24.81 1.75
C GLY A 111 -6.70 25.56 3.03
N HIS A 112 -7.93 25.37 3.52
CA HIS A 112 -8.43 26.02 4.73
C HIS A 112 -7.56 25.75 5.96
N PHE A 113 -7.14 24.50 6.19
CA PHE A 113 -6.26 24.13 7.31
C PHE A 113 -4.85 24.74 7.25
N ARG A 114 -4.48 25.39 6.14
CA ARG A 114 -3.23 26.15 5.98
C ARG A 114 -3.48 27.65 5.77
N GLY A 115 -4.71 28.12 5.99
CA GLY A 115 -5.07 29.53 5.82
C GLY A 115 -5.18 29.98 4.36
N CYS A 116 -5.23 29.06 3.40
CA CYS A 116 -5.53 29.39 2.00
C CYS A 116 -7.03 29.68 1.88
N SER A 117 -7.36 30.85 1.33
CA SER A 117 -8.75 31.20 1.06
C SER A 117 -9.33 30.30 -0.04
N GLU A 118 -10.65 30.18 -0.06
CA GLU A 118 -11.33 29.40 -1.10
C GLU A 118 -11.05 29.96 -2.52
N GLY A 119 -10.98 31.29 -2.66
CA GLY A 119 -10.66 31.94 -3.92
C GLY A 119 -9.27 31.57 -4.43
N GLU A 120 -8.25 31.65 -3.57
CA GLU A 120 -6.88 31.24 -3.90
C GLU A 120 -6.81 29.76 -4.28
N TRP A 121 -7.47 28.89 -3.52
CA TRP A 121 -7.51 27.46 -3.82
C TRP A 121 -8.13 27.17 -5.19
N ARG A 122 -9.24 27.84 -5.52
CA ARG A 122 -9.94 27.67 -6.80
C ARG A 122 -9.10 28.15 -7.99
N MET A 123 -8.28 29.18 -7.80
CA MET A 123 -7.35 29.67 -8.82
C MET A 123 -6.14 28.75 -9.04
N MET A 124 -5.79 27.90 -8.06
CA MET A 124 -4.70 26.93 -8.23
C MET A 124 -5.06 25.88 -9.28
N SER A 125 -4.11 25.59 -10.16
CA SER A 125 -4.17 24.43 -11.06
C SER A 125 -4.08 23.12 -10.27
N SER A 126 -4.50 22.00 -10.89
CA SER A 126 -4.40 20.66 -10.29
C SER A 126 -2.98 20.33 -9.84
N TYR A 127 -1.96 20.77 -10.60
CA TYR A 127 -0.56 20.59 -10.25
C TYR A 127 -0.17 21.40 -9.00
N GLN A 128 -0.59 22.67 -8.92
CA GLN A 128 -0.32 23.51 -7.75
C GLN A 128 -0.99 22.96 -6.49
N ARG A 129 -2.22 22.45 -6.59
CA ARG A 129 -2.90 21.79 -5.46
C ARG A 129 -2.18 20.51 -5.06
N ALA A 130 -1.74 19.69 -6.01
CA ALA A 130 -0.97 18.49 -5.71
C ALA A 130 0.34 18.81 -4.99
N ALA A 131 1.07 19.83 -5.45
CA ALA A 131 2.29 20.31 -4.81
C ALA A 131 2.01 20.86 -3.40
N PHE A 132 0.92 21.60 -3.24
CA PHE A 132 0.49 22.15 -1.95
C PHE A 132 0.13 21.08 -0.92
N ILE A 133 -0.58 20.03 -1.35
CA ILE A 133 -0.93 18.89 -0.51
C ILE A 133 0.34 18.13 -0.11
N ALA A 134 1.22 17.88 -1.08
CA ALA A 134 2.47 17.16 -0.85
C ALA A 134 3.42 17.91 0.11
N SER A 135 3.42 19.24 0.09
CA SER A 135 4.19 20.05 1.04
C SER A 135 3.52 20.19 2.41
N HIS A 136 2.23 19.85 2.53
CA HIS A 136 1.43 20.03 3.74
C HIS A 136 0.59 18.79 4.12
N PRO A 137 1.23 17.61 4.31
CA PRO A 137 0.50 16.37 4.57
C PRO A 137 -0.38 16.44 5.83
N ALA A 138 0.05 17.17 6.86
CA ALA A 138 -0.73 17.33 8.09
C ALA A 138 -2.08 18.02 7.85
N ALA A 139 -2.16 19.00 6.95
CA ALA A 139 -3.42 19.66 6.61
C ALA A 139 -4.36 18.74 5.82
N ALA A 140 -3.81 17.92 4.93
CA ALA A 140 -4.58 16.89 4.26
C ALA A 140 -5.16 15.87 5.26
N CYS A 141 -4.37 15.44 6.25
CA CYS A 141 -4.85 14.58 7.32
C CYS A 141 -5.96 15.23 8.16
N LEU A 142 -5.85 16.51 8.50
CA LEU A 142 -6.89 17.24 9.24
C LEU A 142 -8.18 17.38 8.43
N ALA A 143 -8.06 17.72 7.14
CA ALA A 143 -9.19 17.79 6.22
C ALA A 143 -9.91 16.43 6.11
N PHE A 144 -9.15 15.36 5.92
CA PHE A 144 -9.67 13.99 5.88
C PHE A 144 -10.38 13.64 7.19
N HIS A 145 -9.72 13.85 8.33
CA HIS A 145 -10.29 13.55 9.63
C HIS A 145 -11.62 14.29 9.87
N LYS A 146 -11.69 15.59 9.54
CA LYS A 146 -12.93 16.36 9.65
C LYS A 146 -14.04 15.88 8.73
N GLN A 147 -13.73 15.45 7.51
CA GLN A 147 -14.72 14.88 6.62
C GLN A 147 -15.26 13.54 7.13
N ILE A 148 -14.39 12.70 7.70
CA ILE A 148 -14.82 11.43 8.32
C ILE A 148 -15.70 11.71 9.55
N GLN A 149 -15.32 12.65 10.42
CA GLN A 149 -16.15 13.05 11.56
C GLN A 149 -17.52 13.55 11.11
N ALA A 150 -17.55 14.50 10.16
CA ALA A 150 -18.82 15.03 9.64
C ALA A 150 -19.68 13.94 8.97
N PHE A 151 -19.06 12.99 8.27
CA PHE A 151 -19.79 11.87 7.69
C PHE A 151 -20.45 11.00 8.77
N ILE A 152 -19.69 10.67 9.83
CA ILE A 152 -20.21 9.90 10.96
C ILE A 152 -21.33 10.66 11.67
N ASP A 153 -21.16 11.96 11.91
CA ASP A 153 -22.10 12.75 12.72
C ASP A 153 -23.41 13.10 11.99
N ILE A 154 -23.39 13.18 10.65
CA ILE A 154 -24.52 13.66 9.84
C ILE A 154 -25.22 12.52 9.09
N VAL A 155 -24.47 11.53 8.62
CA VAL A 155 -25.00 10.48 7.72
C VAL A 155 -25.27 9.17 8.45
N LEU A 156 -24.44 8.82 9.44
CA LEU A 156 -24.60 7.59 10.22
C LEU A 156 -25.38 7.84 11.52
#